data_AF-A0AAW2VCH7-F1
#
_entry.id   AF-A0AAW2VCH7-F1
#
_cell.length_a   1.000
_cell.length_b   1.000
_cell.length_c   1.000
_cell.angle_alpha   90.00
_cell.angle_beta   90.00
_cell.angle_gamma   90.00
#
_symmetry.space_group_name_H-M   'P 1'
#
loop_
_entity.id
_entity.type
_entity.pdbx_description
1 polymer ?
#
loop_
_entity_poly.entity_id
_entity_poly.type
_entity_poly.pdbx_seq_one_letter_code
_entity_poly.pdbx_strand_id
1 'polypeptide(L)'
;MQLPYLFIFSLLLLLAVATDALVQDFCVADLSLPAGPAGYPCKKSTSVTADDFFFDGFTTPGSTNNSVGAGFVAAFDTQFPGVNGLGVSIGRLDLEVGGLVPSTATRRRRSSCWSPRGR
;
A
#
# COMPACT_ATOMS: atom_id res chain seq x y z
N MET A 1 -26.44 -42.28 4.60
CA MET A 1 -26.80 -41.15 3.70
C MET A 1 -26.45 -39.76 4.27
N GLN A 2 -25.87 -39.64 5.48
CA GLN A 2 -25.56 -38.34 6.12
C GLN A 2 -24.18 -37.77 5.77
N LEU A 3 -23.23 -38.62 5.34
CA LEU A 3 -21.89 -38.19 4.90
C LEU A 3 -21.88 -37.06 3.84
N PRO A 4 -22.70 -37.11 2.77
CA PRO A 4 -22.71 -36.04 1.77
C PRO A 4 -23.22 -34.72 2.34
N TYR A 5 -24.18 -34.74 3.28
CA TYR A 5 -24.71 -33.53 3.90
C TYR A 5 -23.69 -32.84 4.81
N LEU A 6 -22.92 -33.61 5.59
CA LEU A 6 -21.83 -33.07 6.42
C LEU A 6 -20.71 -32.47 5.58
N PHE A 7 -20.39 -33.10 4.44
CA PHE A 7 -19.38 -32.58 3.52
C PHE A 7 -19.82 -31.27 2.85
N ILE A 8 -21.07 -31.20 2.41
CA ILE A 8 -21.66 -29.99 1.84
C ILE A 8 -21.70 -28.87 2.88
N PHE A 9 -22.11 -29.16 4.12
CA PHE A 9 -22.18 -28.18 5.20
C PHE A 9 -20.79 -27.63 5.56
N SER A 10 -19.77 -28.50 5.65
CA SER A 10 -18.37 -28.11 5.85
C SER A 10 -17.86 -27.21 4.74
N LEU A 11 -18.15 -27.56 3.48
CA LEU A 11 -17.77 -26.75 2.32
C LEU A 11 -18.47 -25.38 2.32
N LEU A 12 -19.75 -25.34 2.71
CA LEU A 12 -20.52 -24.10 2.82
C LEU A 12 -19.95 -23.16 3.90
N LEU A 13 -19.59 -23.72 5.06
CA LEU A 13 -18.93 -22.98 6.13
C LEU A 13 -17.57 -22.44 5.70
N LEU A 14 -16.78 -23.23 4.96
CA LEU A 14 -15.48 -22.79 4.45
C LEU A 14 -15.62 -21.64 3.46
N LEU A 15 -16.63 -21.71 2.56
CA LEU A 15 -16.93 -20.64 1.62
C LEU A 15 -17.36 -19.36 2.32
N ALA A 16 -18.20 -19.45 3.36
CA ALA A 16 -18.66 -18.29 4.12
C ALA A 16 -17.51 -17.53 4.80
N VAL A 17 -16.55 -18.25 5.40
CA VAL A 17 -15.36 -17.63 6.02
C VAL A 17 -14.43 -17.01 4.97
N ALA A 18 -14.32 -17.63 3.79
CA ALA A 18 -13.49 -17.09 2.70
C ALA A 18 -14.07 -15.79 2.11
N THR A 19 -15.40 -15.62 2.10
CA THR A 19 -16.03 -14.40 1.59
C THR A 19 -15.80 -13.20 2.48
N ASP A 20 -15.78 -13.35 3.81
CA ASP A 20 -15.49 -12.23 4.72
C ASP A 20 -14.06 -11.67 4.50
N ALA A 21 -13.11 -12.54 4.12
CA ALA A 21 -11.74 -12.13 3.80
C ALA A 21 -11.61 -11.40 2.44
N LEU A 22 -12.63 -11.48 1.57
CA LEU A 22 -12.64 -10.89 0.23
C LEU A 22 -13.45 -9.59 0.15
N VAL A 23 -14.18 -9.22 1.20
CA VAL A 23 -15.09 -8.06 1.22
C VAL A 23 -14.70 -7.12 2.36
N GLN A 24 -13.49 -6.58 2.30
CA GLN A 24 -13.10 -5.47 3.15
C GLN A 24 -12.77 -4.27 2.25
N ASP A 25 -13.55 -3.20 2.39
CA ASP A 25 -13.38 -1.96 1.62
C ASP A 25 -11.98 -1.37 1.82
N PHE A 26 -11.39 -1.59 2.99
CA PHE A 26 -10.04 -1.19 3.35
C PHE A 26 -9.36 -2.22 4.25
N CYS A 27 -8.03 -2.28 4.17
CA CYS A 27 -7.18 -3.08 5.04
C CYS A 27 -5.97 -2.22 5.46
N VAL A 28 -6.13 -1.46 6.54
CA VAL A 28 -5.03 -0.65 7.08
C VAL A 28 -3.94 -1.60 7.62
N ALA A 29 -2.69 -1.43 7.17
CA ALA A 29 -1.57 -2.26 7.63
C ALA A 29 -1.35 -2.18 9.14
N ASP A 30 -1.22 -3.34 9.78
CA ASP A 30 -0.66 -3.46 11.12
C ASP A 30 0.86 -3.63 11.04
N LEU A 31 1.58 -2.52 11.19
CA LEU A 31 3.04 -2.47 11.13
C LEU A 31 3.73 -3.14 12.33
N SER A 32 2.98 -3.56 13.38
CA SER A 32 3.54 -4.32 14.49
C SER A 32 3.81 -5.78 14.14
N LEU A 33 3.22 -6.26 13.03
CA LEU A 33 3.34 -7.62 12.54
C LEU A 33 4.26 -7.68 11.31
N PRO A 34 4.91 -8.84 11.06
CA PRO A 34 5.74 -9.01 9.88
C PRO A 34 4.92 -9.01 8.59
N ALA A 35 5.48 -8.44 7.54
CA ALA A 35 4.89 -8.47 6.20
C ALA A 35 4.84 -9.90 5.65
N GLY A 36 3.71 -10.24 5.03
CA GLY A 36 3.50 -11.49 4.29
C GLY A 36 3.63 -11.31 2.77
N PRO A 37 3.38 -12.37 1.98
CA PRO A 37 3.48 -12.34 0.52
C PRO A 37 2.45 -11.40 -0.15
N ALA A 38 1.40 -11.00 0.57
CA ALA A 38 0.35 -10.10 0.10
C ALA A 38 0.43 -8.68 0.70
N GLY A 39 1.45 -8.38 1.50
CA GLY A 39 1.55 -7.15 2.29
C GLY A 39 1.39 -7.40 3.78
N TYR A 40 0.98 -6.39 4.54
CA TYR A 40 0.83 -6.49 5.99
C TYR A 40 -0.52 -7.06 6.40
N PRO A 41 -0.61 -7.78 7.54
CA PRO A 41 -1.88 -8.11 8.17
C PRO A 41 -2.71 -6.84 8.43
N CYS A 42 -4.04 -6.94 8.34
CA CYS A 42 -4.92 -5.79 8.58
C CYS A 42 -5.10 -5.52 10.08
N LYS A 43 -5.13 -4.25 10.47
CA LYS A 43 -5.65 -3.82 11.77
C LYS A 43 -7.13 -4.20 11.91
N LYS A 44 -7.60 -4.32 13.16
CA LYS A 44 -9.03 -4.51 13.44
C LYS A 44 -9.82 -3.26 13.02
N SER A 45 -10.98 -3.45 12.40
CA SER A 45 -11.85 -2.35 11.94
C SER A 45 -12.21 -1.37 13.04
N THR A 46 -12.35 -1.84 14.29
CA THR A 46 -12.64 -1.00 15.45
C THR A 46 -11.50 -0.08 15.89
N SER A 47 -10.27 -0.37 15.45
CA SER A 47 -9.08 0.45 15.72
C SER A 47 -8.70 1.38 14.57
N VAL A 48 -9.39 1.28 13.43
CA VAL A 48 -9.13 2.11 12.26
C VAL A 48 -9.83 3.46 12.42
N THR A 49 -9.10 4.51 12.12
CA THR A 49 -9.54 5.90 12.22
C THR A 49 -9.32 6.63 10.90
N ALA A 50 -9.87 7.84 10.77
CA ALA A 50 -9.65 8.66 9.59
C ALA A 50 -8.16 9.02 9.38
N ASP A 51 -7.40 9.12 10.47
CA ASP A 51 -5.98 9.43 10.45
C ASP A 51 -5.15 8.33 9.77
N ASP A 52 -5.60 7.08 9.79
CA ASP A 52 -4.94 5.98 9.07
C ASP A 52 -5.00 6.14 7.53
N PHE A 53 -5.88 7.03 7.03
CA PHE A 53 -6.04 7.37 5.61
C PHE A 53 -5.49 8.76 5.26
N PHE A 54 -4.90 9.46 6.21
CA PHE A 54 -4.29 10.76 5.99
C PHE A 54 -2.76 10.62 5.90
N PHE A 55 -2.16 11.24 4.88
CA PHE A 55 -0.72 11.27 4.72
C PHE A 55 -0.25 12.67 4.30
N ASP A 56 0.53 13.30 5.15
CA ASP A 56 1.06 14.66 4.97
C ASP A 56 2.56 14.67 4.63
N GLY A 57 3.19 13.50 4.47
CA GLY A 57 4.62 13.40 4.20
C GLY A 57 5.10 14.07 2.90
N PHE A 58 4.17 14.45 2.01
CA PHE A 58 4.48 15.21 0.78
C PHE A 58 4.38 16.74 0.92
N THR A 59 4.02 17.25 2.10
CA THR A 59 3.95 18.70 2.36
C THR A 59 5.33 19.35 2.29
N THR A 60 6.36 18.65 2.78
CA THR A 60 7.75 19.08 2.72
C THR A 60 8.48 18.49 1.50
N PRO A 61 9.30 19.27 0.79
CA PRO A 61 10.15 18.73 -0.26
C PRO A 61 11.14 17.69 0.26
N GLY A 62 11.46 16.68 -0.55
CA GLY A 62 12.54 15.75 -0.27
C GLY A 62 13.90 16.44 -0.29
N SER A 63 14.85 15.96 0.52
CA SER A 63 16.22 16.51 0.54
C SER A 63 16.94 16.22 -0.79
N THR A 64 17.32 17.29 -1.51
CA THR A 64 18.13 17.21 -2.73
C THR A 64 19.62 17.41 -2.49
N ASN A 65 20.05 17.58 -1.23
CA ASN A 65 21.46 17.79 -0.86
C ASN A 65 22.27 16.48 -0.93
N ASN A 66 22.40 15.94 -2.15
CA ASN A 66 23.17 14.75 -2.47
C ASN A 66 23.81 14.90 -3.86
N SER A 67 24.72 13.99 -4.21
CA SER A 67 25.48 14.03 -5.47
C SER A 67 24.62 13.95 -6.74
N VAL A 68 23.34 13.59 -6.60
CA VAL A 68 22.41 13.40 -7.72
C VAL A 68 21.44 14.59 -7.83
N GLY A 69 21.34 15.45 -6.82
CA GLY A 69 20.43 16.60 -6.80
C GLY A 69 18.95 16.21 -6.78
N ALA A 70 18.62 15.06 -6.17
CA ALA A 70 17.28 14.48 -6.22
C ALA A 70 16.83 13.94 -4.85
N GLY A 71 15.60 14.28 -4.44
CA GLY A 71 14.97 13.85 -3.20
C GLY A 71 13.71 13.05 -3.48
N PHE A 72 13.64 11.81 -3.00
CA PHE A 72 12.48 10.93 -3.18
C PHE A 72 11.78 10.70 -1.83
N VAL A 73 10.48 10.99 -1.80
CA VAL A 73 9.59 10.67 -0.68
C VAL A 73 8.57 9.65 -1.17
N ALA A 74 8.40 8.55 -0.46
CA ALA A 74 7.48 7.48 -0.82
C ALA A 74 6.37 7.32 0.21
N ALA A 75 5.18 6.99 -0.28
CA ALA A 75 4.05 6.51 0.50
C ALA A 75 3.71 5.09 0.03
N PHE A 76 4.50 4.12 0.49
CA PHE A 76 4.15 2.70 0.44
C PHE A 76 3.30 2.33 1.66
N ASP A 77 2.80 1.10 1.72
CA ASP A 77 2.12 0.53 2.89
C ASP A 77 2.90 0.71 4.21
N THR A 78 4.23 0.73 4.15
CA THR A 78 5.10 1.00 5.30
C THR A 78 5.09 2.44 5.82
N GLN A 79 4.96 3.45 4.96
CA GLN A 79 4.87 4.87 5.37
C GLN A 79 3.41 5.34 5.47
N PHE A 80 2.54 4.73 4.68
CA PHE A 80 1.12 5.05 4.58
C PHE A 80 0.29 3.75 4.68
N PRO A 81 0.01 3.29 5.91
CA PRO A 81 -0.71 2.02 6.16
C PRO A 81 -2.06 1.91 5.47
N GLY A 82 -2.73 3.02 5.20
CA GLY A 82 -4.04 3.07 4.54
C GLY A 82 -4.07 2.53 3.11
N VAL A 83 -2.93 2.44 2.42
CA VAL A 83 -2.88 1.89 1.04
C VAL A 83 -2.61 0.38 0.97
N ASN A 84 -2.46 -0.28 2.12
CA ASN A 84 -2.22 -1.72 2.17
C ASN A 84 -3.39 -2.51 1.55
N GLY A 85 -3.07 -3.52 0.75
CA GLY A 85 -4.04 -4.30 -0.01
C GLY A 85 -4.67 -3.61 -1.24
N LEU A 86 -4.58 -2.27 -1.38
CA LEU A 86 -5.22 -1.54 -2.48
C LEU A 86 -4.48 -1.61 -3.83
N GLY A 87 -3.24 -2.09 -3.82
CA GLY A 87 -2.42 -2.21 -5.03
C GLY A 87 -1.89 -0.87 -5.58
N VAL A 88 -2.14 0.24 -4.88
CA VAL A 88 -1.64 1.57 -5.22
C VAL A 88 -0.50 1.99 -4.29
N SER A 89 0.34 2.89 -4.79
CA SER A 89 1.40 3.55 -4.04
C SER A 89 1.71 4.86 -4.74
N ILE A 90 2.10 5.88 -3.98
CA ILE A 90 2.44 7.18 -4.55
C ILE A 90 3.80 7.61 -4.01
N GLY A 91 4.55 8.34 -4.83
CA GLY A 91 5.82 8.94 -4.44
C GLY A 91 5.97 10.31 -5.05
N ARG A 92 6.69 11.17 -4.34
CA ARG A 92 7.06 12.52 -4.78
C ARG A 92 8.56 12.54 -5.04
N LEU A 93 8.93 13.06 -6.19
CA LEU A 93 10.32 13.26 -6.58
C LEU A 93 10.57 14.76 -6.75
N ASP A 94 11.41 15.32 -5.89
CA ASP A 94 11.89 16.69 -6.00
C ASP A 94 13.29 16.68 -6.65
N LEU A 95 13.47 17.53 -7.66
CA LEU A 95 14.72 17.63 -8.42
C LEU A 95 15.23 19.07 -8.36
N GLU A 96 16.53 19.21 -8.09
CA GLU A 96 17.24 20.47 -8.24
C GLU A 96 17.59 20.74 -9.72
N VAL A 97 18.07 21.94 -10.02
CA VAL A 97 18.57 22.28 -11.36
C VAL A 97 19.75 21.37 -11.71
N GLY A 98 19.64 20.64 -12.82
CA GLY A 98 20.64 19.63 -13.22
C GLY A 98 20.56 18.30 -12.46
N GLY A 99 19.60 18.15 -11.53
CA GLY A 99 19.38 16.90 -10.80
C GLY A 99 18.95 15.75 -11.72
N LEU A 100 19.43 14.55 -11.40
CA LEU A 100 19.22 13.35 -12.20
C LEU A 100 18.30 12.35 -11.49
N VAL A 101 17.59 11.55 -12.27
CA VAL A 101 16.84 10.41 -11.73
C VAL A 101 17.62 9.15 -12.10
N PRO A 102 18.17 8.41 -11.13
CA PRO A 102 18.76 7.11 -11.42
C PRO A 102 17.67 6.22 -12.03
N SER A 103 17.83 5.83 -13.30
CA SER A 103 16.86 4.97 -13.97
C SER A 103 16.96 3.55 -13.42
N THR A 104 16.24 3.28 -12.34
CA THR A 104 16.00 1.92 -11.85
C THR A 104 14.64 1.46 -12.36
N ALA A 105 14.63 0.49 -13.27
CA ALA A 105 13.39 -0.06 -13.82
C ALA A 105 12.65 -0.85 -12.74
N THR A 106 11.51 -0.34 -12.27
CA THR A 106 10.61 -1.10 -11.40
C THR A 106 9.94 -2.18 -12.24
N ARG A 107 10.45 -3.42 -12.18
CA ARG A 107 10.13 -4.53 -13.09
C ARG A 107 8.65 -5.00 -13.11
N ARG A 108 7.76 -4.46 -12.28
CA ARG A 108 6.40 -5.02 -12.11
C ARG A 108 5.24 -4.05 -11.93
N ARG A 109 5.40 -2.73 -12.03
CA ARG A 109 4.28 -1.79 -11.85
C ARG A 109 4.30 -0.65 -12.87
N ARG A 110 3.16 -0.40 -13.51
CA ARG A 110 2.96 0.76 -14.39
C ARG A 110 2.98 2.02 -13.50
N SER A 111 3.92 2.92 -13.76
CA SER A 111 3.97 4.23 -13.11
C SER A 111 3.33 5.28 -14.02
N SER A 112 2.57 6.19 -13.40
CA SER A 112 2.10 7.42 -14.03
C SER A 112 2.79 8.58 -13.34
N CYS A 113 3.60 9.34 -14.08
CA CYS A 113 4.29 10.52 -13.57
C CYS A 113 3.51 11.77 -13.93
N TRP A 114 3.25 12.63 -12.96
CA TRP A 114 2.66 13.94 -13.17
C TRP A 114 3.62 15.01 -12.65
N SER A 115 3.82 16.07 -13.43
CA SER A 115 4.69 17.19 -13.07
C SER A 115 3.83 18.40 -12.70
N PRO A 116 3.56 18.66 -11.40
CA PRO A 116 2.77 19.82 -10.97
C PRO A 116 3.46 21.14 -11.29
N ARG A 117 4.79 21.15 -11.13
CA ARG A 117 5.65 22.27 -11.46
C ARG A 117 6.30 21.94 -12.78
N GLY A 118 5.90 22.64 -13.84
CA GLY A 118 6.48 22.47 -15.16
C GLY A 118 7.97 22.79 -15.14
N ARG A 119 8.72 22.10 -15.98
CA ARG A 119 9.79 22.75 -16.73
C ARG A 119 9.21 23.15 -18.07
#